data_AF-A0A7D5IC96-F1
#
_entry.id   AF-A0A7D5IC96-F1
#
_cell.length_a   1.000
_cell.length_b   1.000
_cell.length_c   1.000
_cell.angle_alpha   90.00
_cell.angle_beta   90.00
_cell.angle_gamma   90.00
#
_symmetry.space_group_name_H-M   'P 1'
#
loop_
_entity.id
_entity.type
_entity.pdbx_description
1 polymer ?
#
loop_
_entity_poly.entity_id
_entity_poly.type
_entity_poly.pdbx_seq_one_letter_code
_entity_poly.pdbx_strand_id
1 'polypeptide(L)'
;MPAIKDKEVLIALMQKMYWLELQMEQMGTWEGRLEMMDDNLEALEILSHDSDRHGSIVEKWLKKASIQIPESTPKGLPNHILNFEGLSSPEMFSMIVKYEILALNAYKDMKNADPDVIKALFEKEDDLEEFFEDLEQLIRDEEKHASICKKQIGGYMKVKY
;
A
#
# COMPACT_ATOMS: atom_id res chain seq x y z
N MET A 1 -19.57 0.93 -12.92
CA MET A 1 -20.22 1.67 -11.81
C MET A 1 -19.14 1.99 -10.80
N PRO A 2 -19.07 3.24 -10.28
CA PRO A 2 -18.04 3.59 -9.32
C PRO A 2 -18.19 2.73 -8.05
N ALA A 3 -17.06 2.19 -7.59
CA ALA A 3 -17.00 1.29 -6.44
C ALA A 3 -17.24 2.04 -5.12
N ILE A 4 -16.81 3.31 -5.06
CA ILE A 4 -16.94 4.19 -3.90
C ILE A 4 -17.84 5.36 -4.29
N LYS A 5 -18.94 5.54 -3.56
CA LYS A 5 -19.96 6.59 -3.81
C LYS A 5 -20.18 7.52 -2.62
N ASP A 6 -19.37 7.35 -1.58
CA ASP A 6 -19.54 7.97 -0.28
C ASP A 6 -18.18 8.54 0.17
N LYS A 7 -18.22 9.77 0.67
CA LYS A 7 -17.01 10.53 1.03
C LYS A 7 -16.30 9.90 2.21
N GLU A 8 -17.06 9.47 3.21
CA GLU A 8 -16.57 8.85 4.43
C GLU A 8 -15.89 7.51 4.11
N VAL A 9 -16.39 6.77 3.11
CA VAL A 9 -15.73 5.56 2.62
C VAL A 9 -14.39 5.87 1.95
N LEU A 10 -14.31 6.91 1.11
CA LEU A 10 -13.05 7.32 0.48
C LEU A 10 -12.03 7.78 1.54
N ILE A 11 -12.45 8.60 2.49
CA ILE A 11 -11.63 9.06 3.62
C ILE A 11 -11.09 7.87 4.42
N ALA A 12 -11.97 6.95 4.79
CA ALA A 12 -11.58 5.78 5.56
C ALA A 12 -10.58 4.90 4.81
N LEU A 13 -10.71 4.81 3.48
CA LEU A 13 -9.77 4.05 2.65
C LEU A 13 -8.40 4.75 2.58
N MET A 14 -8.36 6.08 2.41
CA MET A 14 -7.10 6.85 2.43
C MET A 14 -6.37 6.70 3.76
N GLN A 15 -7.08 6.82 4.89
CA GLN A 15 -6.48 6.64 6.22
C GLN A 15 -5.94 5.23 6.42
N LYS A 16 -6.64 4.20 5.92
CA LYS A 16 -6.17 2.81 5.97
C LYS A 16 -4.93 2.58 5.12
N MET A 17 -4.88 3.17 3.92
CA MET A 17 -3.70 3.04 3.06
C MET A 17 -2.50 3.74 3.66
N TYR A 18 -2.66 4.97 4.17
CA TYR A 18 -1.60 5.62 4.93
C TYR A 18 -1.05 4.74 6.06
N TRP A 19 -1.94 4.12 6.84
CA TRP A 19 -1.51 3.21 7.92
C TRP A 19 -0.82 1.96 7.39
N LEU A 20 -1.32 1.38 6.30
CA LEU A 20 -0.73 0.19 5.70
C LEU A 20 0.69 0.49 5.17
N GLU A 21 0.88 1.59 4.45
CA GLU A 21 2.20 2.00 3.95
C GLU A 21 3.21 2.23 5.08
N LEU A 22 2.79 2.91 6.15
CA LEU A 22 3.64 3.12 7.33
C LEU A 22 4.06 1.80 7.98
N GLN A 23 3.13 0.83 8.07
CA GLN A 23 3.44 -0.48 8.61
C GLN A 23 4.39 -1.26 7.66
N MET A 24 4.16 -1.20 6.35
CA MET A 24 5.02 -1.84 5.36
C MET A 24 6.46 -1.31 5.40
N GLU A 25 6.64 0.01 5.52
CA GLU A 25 7.95 0.64 5.73
C GLU A 25 8.63 0.10 7.00
N GLN A 26 7.94 0.20 8.14
CA GLN A 26 8.49 -0.21 9.43
C GLN A 26 8.97 -1.68 9.40
N MET A 27 8.19 -2.54 8.77
CA MET A 27 8.46 -3.98 8.72
C MET A 27 9.53 -4.33 7.67
N GLY A 28 9.52 -3.70 6.50
CA GLY A 28 10.56 -3.87 5.48
C GLY A 28 11.93 -3.36 5.95
N THR A 29 11.95 -2.32 6.79
CA THR A 29 13.19 -1.73 7.32
C THR A 29 13.75 -2.51 8.51
N TRP A 30 12.93 -2.98 9.46
CA TRP A 30 13.45 -3.53 10.72
C TRP A 30 13.27 -5.03 10.88
N GLU A 31 12.05 -5.55 10.71
CA GLU A 31 11.77 -6.97 10.94
C GLU A 31 12.32 -7.84 9.80
N GLY A 32 12.14 -7.39 8.55
CA GLY A 32 12.66 -8.09 7.38
C GLY A 32 14.18 -8.18 7.35
N ARG A 33 14.89 -7.11 7.76
CA ARG A 33 16.37 -7.13 7.87
C ARG A 33 16.86 -8.08 8.96
N LEU A 34 16.11 -8.22 10.05
CA LEU A 34 16.48 -9.10 11.17
C LEU A 34 16.28 -10.58 10.82
N GLU A 35 15.19 -10.92 10.13
CA GLU A 35 14.81 -12.31 9.84
C GLU A 35 15.41 -12.85 8.53
N MET A 36 15.58 -12.02 7.48
CA MET A 36 16.07 -12.49 6.17
C MET A 36 17.60 -12.48 6.02
N MET A 37 18.34 -11.87 6.95
CA MET A 37 19.77 -11.59 6.79
C MET A 37 20.07 -10.84 5.47
N ASP A 38 21.23 -11.07 4.83
CA ASP A 38 21.63 -10.40 3.58
C ASP A 38 20.89 -10.93 2.32
N ASP A 39 20.20 -12.08 2.42
CA ASP A 39 19.49 -12.69 1.29
C ASP A 39 18.14 -12.01 1.06
N ASN A 40 17.89 -11.52 -0.16
CA ASN A 40 16.68 -10.77 -0.55
C ASN A 40 16.54 -9.37 0.07
N LEU A 41 17.58 -8.87 0.74
CA LEU A 41 17.59 -7.57 1.39
C LEU A 41 17.34 -6.43 0.38
N GLU A 42 17.88 -6.52 -0.84
CA GLU A 42 17.62 -5.54 -1.91
C GLU A 42 16.13 -5.45 -2.27
N ALA A 43 15.43 -6.60 -2.35
CA ALA A 43 14.00 -6.61 -2.66
C ALA A 43 13.19 -5.99 -1.51
N LEU A 44 13.53 -6.28 -0.25
CA LEU A 44 12.89 -5.66 0.91
C LEU A 44 13.16 -4.16 0.99
N GLU A 45 14.38 -3.72 0.68
CA GLU A 45 14.73 -2.29 0.67
C GLU A 45 13.95 -1.51 -0.39
N ILE A 46 13.76 -2.09 -1.57
CA ILE A 46 12.93 -1.49 -2.61
C ILE A 46 11.50 -1.32 -2.10
N LEU A 47 10.90 -2.40 -1.57
CA LEU A 47 9.52 -2.37 -1.07
C LEU A 47 9.38 -1.35 0.08
N SER A 48 10.31 -1.35 1.04
CA SER A 48 10.26 -0.44 2.18
C SER A 48 10.37 1.04 1.78
N HIS A 49 11.36 1.38 0.95
CA HIS A 49 11.55 2.76 0.50
C HIS A 49 10.40 3.25 -0.38
N ASP A 50 9.87 2.40 -1.25
CA ASP A 50 8.71 2.76 -2.07
C ASP A 50 7.47 2.95 -1.16
N SER A 51 7.26 2.09 -0.15
CA SER A 51 6.17 2.28 0.84
C SER A 51 6.31 3.56 1.68
N ASP A 52 7.52 3.98 2.09
CA ASP A 52 7.72 5.28 2.76
C ASP A 52 7.28 6.45 1.86
N ARG A 53 7.68 6.39 0.59
CA ARG A 53 7.27 7.38 -0.42
C ARG A 53 5.75 7.35 -0.64
N HIS A 54 5.15 6.17 -0.70
CA HIS A 54 3.70 6.01 -0.84
C HIS A 54 2.96 6.58 0.36
N GLY A 55 3.41 6.27 1.58
CA GLY A 55 2.90 6.85 2.81
C GLY A 55 2.93 8.38 2.80
N SER A 56 4.04 8.97 2.33
CA SER A 56 4.18 10.42 2.15
C SER A 56 3.19 11.01 1.13
N ILE A 57 2.93 10.29 0.02
CA ILE A 57 1.93 10.69 -0.99
C ILE A 57 0.52 10.67 -0.37
N VAL A 58 0.16 9.60 0.33
CA VAL A 58 -1.17 9.50 0.96
C VAL A 58 -1.32 10.55 2.07
N GLU A 59 -0.28 10.79 2.87
CA GLU A 59 -0.27 11.85 3.89
C GLU A 59 -0.49 13.23 3.28
N LYS A 60 0.15 13.52 2.14
CA LYS A 60 -0.06 14.75 1.36
C LYS A 60 -1.52 14.90 0.95
N TRP A 61 -2.17 13.84 0.46
CA TRP A 61 -3.59 13.90 0.11
C TRP A 61 -4.47 14.15 1.34
N LEU A 62 -4.22 13.48 2.46
CA LEU A 62 -4.95 13.69 3.71
C LEU A 62 -4.85 15.15 4.16
N LYS A 63 -3.65 15.74 4.12
CA LYS A 63 -3.42 17.16 4.45
C LYS A 63 -4.16 18.10 3.51
N LYS A 64 -4.08 17.89 2.19
CA LYS A 64 -4.78 18.71 1.19
C LYS A 64 -6.30 18.66 1.33
N ALA A 65 -6.84 17.50 1.69
CA ALA A 65 -8.26 17.31 1.96
C ALA A 65 -8.69 17.73 3.38
N SER A 66 -7.77 18.28 4.19
CA SER A 66 -8.02 18.63 5.61
C SER A 66 -8.54 17.45 6.45
N ILE A 67 -8.10 16.23 6.13
CA ILE A 67 -8.43 15.00 6.84
C ILE A 67 -7.38 14.77 7.94
N GLN A 68 -7.83 14.37 9.12
CA GLN A 68 -6.94 14.00 10.21
C GLN A 68 -6.11 12.76 9.84
N ILE A 69 -4.80 12.87 10.03
CA ILE A 69 -3.86 11.74 9.91
C ILE A 69 -4.10 10.80 11.10
N PRO A 70 -4.29 9.50 10.88
CA PRO A 70 -4.56 8.57 11.96
C PRO A 70 -3.32 8.41 12.85
N GLU A 71 -3.48 8.68 14.15
CA GLU A 71 -2.44 8.45 15.18
C GLU A 71 -2.47 7.02 15.74
N SER A 72 -3.47 6.23 15.34
CA SER A 72 -3.69 4.85 15.77
C SER A 72 -4.31 4.04 14.63
N THR A 73 -4.22 2.72 14.72
CA THR A 73 -4.76 1.79 13.72
C THR A 73 -6.21 2.12 13.34
N PRO A 74 -6.48 2.45 12.06
CA PRO A 74 -7.83 2.72 11.59
C PRO A 74 -8.78 1.54 11.79
N LYS A 75 -10.06 1.84 12.06
CA LYS A 75 -11.09 0.81 12.31
C LYS A 75 -11.17 -0.20 11.14
N GLY A 76 -11.13 -1.48 11.49
CA GLY A 76 -11.24 -2.58 10.54
C GLY A 76 -9.91 -3.07 9.97
N LEU A 77 -8.79 -2.49 10.41
CA LEU A 77 -7.46 -3.09 10.25
C LEU A 77 -7.06 -3.82 11.55
N PRO A 78 -6.28 -4.92 11.47
CA PRO A 78 -5.68 -5.54 12.63
C PRO A 78 -4.58 -4.64 13.23
N ASN A 79 -4.38 -4.67 14.54
CA ASN A 79 -3.38 -3.85 15.24
C ASN A 79 -1.94 -4.19 14.83
N HIS A 80 -1.68 -5.45 14.45
CA HIS A 80 -0.42 -5.89 13.85
C HIS A 80 -0.75 -6.57 12.52
N ILE A 81 -0.15 -6.05 11.45
CA ILE A 81 -0.49 -6.42 10.08
C ILE A 81 0.43 -7.56 9.59
N LEU A 82 1.71 -7.59 9.98
CA LEU A 82 2.63 -8.71 9.74
C LEU A 82 3.32 -9.14 11.03
N ASN A 83 3.69 -10.42 11.09
CA ASN A 83 4.60 -10.99 12.06
C ASN A 83 5.46 -12.00 11.28
N PHE A 84 6.77 -11.76 11.22
CA PHE A 84 7.73 -12.58 10.49
C PHE A 84 8.48 -13.59 11.36
N GLU A 85 8.24 -13.59 12.67
CA GLU A 85 8.94 -14.47 13.61
C GLU A 85 8.82 -15.93 13.21
N GLY A 86 9.96 -16.57 12.95
CA GLY A 86 10.06 -17.99 12.60
C GLY A 86 9.59 -18.34 11.19
N LEU A 87 9.36 -17.36 10.31
CA LEU A 87 9.02 -17.59 8.91
C LEU A 87 10.27 -17.68 8.02
N SER A 88 10.18 -18.47 6.95
CA SER A 88 11.18 -18.45 5.89
C SER A 88 10.98 -17.24 4.97
N SER A 89 12.02 -16.82 4.22
CA SER A 89 11.91 -15.69 3.29
C SER A 89 10.75 -15.82 2.28
N PRO A 90 10.51 -16.98 1.64
CA PRO A 90 9.34 -17.16 0.76
C PRO A 90 7.99 -16.99 1.48
N GLU A 91 7.88 -17.41 2.75
CA GLU A 91 6.66 -17.24 3.55
C GLU A 91 6.43 -15.78 3.90
N MET A 92 7.47 -15.05 4.29
CA MET A 92 7.41 -13.60 4.50
C MET A 92 6.96 -12.87 3.23
N PHE A 93 7.58 -13.16 2.06
CA PHE A 93 7.15 -12.56 0.78
C PHE A 93 5.72 -12.96 0.40
N SER A 94 5.26 -14.15 0.78
CA SER A 94 3.86 -14.59 0.60
C SER A 94 2.87 -13.80 1.47
N MET A 95 3.31 -13.31 2.62
CA MET A 95 2.52 -12.38 3.42
C MET A 95 2.53 -10.99 2.82
N ILE A 96 3.71 -10.47 2.51
CA ILE A 96 3.89 -9.13 1.91
C ILE A 96 3.05 -8.98 0.64
N VAL A 97 3.11 -9.94 -0.30
CA VAL A 97 2.38 -9.85 -1.57
C VAL A 97 0.86 -9.71 -1.39
N LYS A 98 0.28 -10.19 -0.28
CA LYS A 98 -1.16 -10.02 -0.01
C LYS A 98 -1.49 -8.56 0.29
N TYR A 99 -0.59 -7.86 0.96
CA TYR A 99 -0.72 -6.44 1.27
C TYR A 99 -0.46 -5.56 0.05
N GLU A 100 0.54 -5.89 -0.78
CA GLU A 100 0.74 -5.22 -2.08
C GLU A 100 -0.52 -5.35 -2.97
N ILE A 101 -1.14 -6.53 -3.01
CA ILE A 101 -2.39 -6.73 -3.76
C ILE A 101 -3.56 -5.95 -3.13
N LEU A 102 -3.61 -5.85 -1.80
CA LEU A 102 -4.63 -5.08 -1.10
C LEU A 102 -4.50 -3.58 -1.41
N ALA A 103 -3.29 -3.03 -1.30
CA ALA A 103 -2.98 -1.64 -1.62
C ALA A 103 -3.27 -1.33 -3.09
N LEU A 104 -2.80 -2.18 -4.01
CA LEU A 104 -3.12 -2.09 -5.44
C LEU A 104 -4.62 -1.97 -5.71
N ASN A 105 -5.42 -2.86 -5.10
CA ASN A 105 -6.86 -2.85 -5.28
C ASN A 105 -7.50 -1.60 -4.67
N ALA A 106 -7.04 -1.18 -3.50
CA ALA A 106 -7.52 0.05 -2.86
C ALA A 106 -7.24 1.28 -3.72
N TYR A 107 -6.04 1.43 -4.27
CA TYR A 107 -5.71 2.54 -5.16
C TYR A 107 -6.53 2.48 -6.47
N LYS A 108 -6.76 1.28 -7.02
CA LYS A 108 -7.69 1.10 -8.15
C LYS A 108 -9.12 1.50 -7.78
N ASP A 109 -9.59 1.17 -6.59
CA ASP A 109 -10.93 1.54 -6.12
C ASP A 109 -11.06 3.05 -5.90
N MET A 110 -10.03 3.71 -5.34
CA MET A 110 -9.97 5.17 -5.22
C MET A 110 -10.01 5.86 -6.59
N LYS A 111 -9.22 5.39 -7.55
CA LYS A 111 -9.22 5.92 -8.93
C LYS A 111 -10.58 5.79 -9.60
N ASN A 112 -11.33 4.74 -9.27
CA ASN A 112 -12.67 4.46 -9.79
C ASN A 112 -13.80 4.97 -8.88
N ALA A 113 -13.50 5.79 -7.88
CA ALA A 113 -14.52 6.42 -7.04
C ALA A 113 -15.37 7.39 -7.86
N ASP A 114 -16.56 7.70 -7.36
CA ASP A 114 -17.45 8.67 -7.98
C ASP A 114 -16.74 10.03 -8.12
N PRO A 115 -16.61 10.59 -9.33
CA PRO A 115 -15.91 11.86 -9.55
C PRO A 115 -16.45 13.00 -8.68
N ASP A 116 -17.74 13.00 -8.37
CA ASP A 116 -18.34 14.04 -7.53
C ASP A 116 -17.90 13.91 -6.06
N VAL A 117 -17.63 12.68 -5.59
CA VAL A 117 -17.08 12.43 -4.25
C VAL A 117 -15.63 12.91 -4.17
N ILE A 118 -14.82 12.64 -5.20
CA ILE A 118 -13.42 13.08 -5.25
C ILE A 118 -13.35 14.61 -5.30
N LYS A 119 -14.16 15.25 -6.16
CA LYS A 119 -14.27 16.72 -6.23
C LYS A 119 -14.74 17.35 -4.92
N ALA A 120 -15.60 16.67 -4.16
CA ALA A 120 -16.02 17.15 -2.85
C ALA A 120 -14.95 17.00 -1.74
N LEU A 121 -13.84 16.33 -2.05
CA LEU A 121 -12.72 16.11 -1.14
C LEU A 121 -11.61 17.16 -1.32
N PHE A 122 -11.38 17.61 -2.55
CA PHE A 122 -10.31 18.56 -2.90
C PHE A 122 -10.89 19.89 -3.37
N GLU A 123 -10.46 20.99 -2.75
CA GLU A 123 -11.01 22.33 -3.05
C GLU A 123 -10.46 22.94 -4.35
N LYS A 124 -9.30 22.47 -4.81
CA LYS A 124 -8.59 23.02 -5.98
C LYS A 124 -8.49 21.98 -7.09
N GLU A 125 -8.59 22.45 -8.33
CA GLU A 125 -8.47 21.60 -9.52
C GLU A 125 -7.07 20.98 -9.65
N ASP A 126 -6.01 21.75 -9.38
CA ASP A 126 -4.63 21.25 -9.36
C ASP A 126 -4.44 20.09 -8.35
N ASP A 127 -5.14 20.11 -7.21
CA ASP A 127 -5.06 19.05 -6.21
C ASP A 127 -5.74 17.76 -6.69
N LEU A 128 -6.76 17.88 -7.56
CA LEU A 128 -7.43 16.74 -8.19
C LEU A 128 -6.54 16.10 -9.26
N GLU A 129 -5.92 16.90 -10.12
CA GLU A 129 -5.01 16.40 -11.14
C GLU A 129 -3.84 15.65 -10.50
N GLU A 130 -3.20 16.25 -9.50
CA GLU A 130 -2.10 15.63 -8.76
C GLU A 130 -2.54 14.32 -8.06
N PHE A 131 -3.75 14.28 -7.49
CA PHE A 131 -4.29 13.07 -6.88
C PHE A 131 -4.41 11.91 -7.89
N PHE A 132 -4.88 12.18 -9.11
CA PHE A 132 -5.00 11.15 -10.14
C PHE A 132 -3.63 10.72 -10.69
N GLU A 133 -2.71 11.65 -10.89
CA GLU A 133 -1.34 11.34 -11.33
C GLU A 133 -0.61 10.47 -10.30
N ASP A 134 -0.69 10.86 -9.02
CA ASP A 134 -0.13 10.10 -7.91
C ASP A 134 -0.76 8.69 -7.85
N LEU A 135 -2.09 8.56 -7.98
CA LEU A 135 -2.77 7.25 -8.00
C LEU A 135 -2.28 6.35 -9.14
N GLU A 136 -2.03 6.91 -10.32
CA GLU A 136 -1.47 6.13 -11.43
C GLU A 136 -0.07 5.61 -11.13
N GLN A 137 0.74 6.42 -10.46
CA GLN A 137 2.07 6.02 -10.06
C GLN A 137 2.03 4.93 -8.98
N LEU A 138 1.22 5.12 -7.92
CA LEU A 138 1.05 4.12 -6.86
C LEU A 138 0.58 2.77 -7.44
N ILE A 139 -0.42 2.77 -8.33
CA ILE A 139 -0.90 1.54 -8.96
C ILE A 139 0.22 0.81 -9.72
N ARG A 140 1.09 1.53 -10.44
CA ARG A 140 2.21 0.92 -11.16
C ARG A 140 3.27 0.37 -10.22
N ASP A 141 3.55 1.08 -9.13
CA ASP A 141 4.52 0.66 -8.13
C ASP A 141 4.04 -0.60 -7.41
N GLU A 142 2.78 -0.65 -6.98
CA GLU A 142 2.19 -1.82 -6.35
C GLU A 142 2.15 -3.05 -7.28
N GLU A 143 1.91 -2.85 -8.59
CA GLU A 143 2.02 -3.94 -9.58
C GLU A 143 3.45 -4.49 -9.69
N LYS A 144 4.45 -3.60 -9.65
CA LYS A 144 5.87 -3.96 -9.63
C LYS A 144 6.23 -4.67 -8.33
N HIS A 145 5.79 -4.18 -7.18
CA HIS A 145 6.02 -4.80 -5.87
C HIS A 145 5.45 -6.21 -5.80
N ALA A 146 4.20 -6.40 -6.24
CA ALA A 146 3.58 -7.71 -6.30
C ALA A 146 4.36 -8.68 -7.22
N SER A 147 4.97 -8.16 -8.29
CA SER A 147 5.83 -8.94 -9.19
C SER A 147 7.16 -9.33 -8.52
N ILE A 148 7.80 -8.42 -7.79
CA ILE A 148 9.01 -8.68 -6.99
C ILE A 148 8.72 -9.80 -5.99
N CYS A 149 7.66 -9.67 -5.20
CA CYS A 149 7.30 -10.66 -4.19
C CYS A 149 7.03 -12.04 -4.82
N LYS A 150 6.29 -12.10 -5.93
CA LYS A 150 6.02 -13.37 -6.65
C LYS A 150 7.28 -14.07 -7.14
N LYS A 151 8.32 -13.32 -7.52
CA LYS A 151 9.62 -13.90 -7.88
C LYS A 151 10.29 -14.54 -6.66
N GLN A 152 10.29 -13.84 -5.52
CA GLN A 152 10.92 -14.32 -4.29
C GLN A 152 10.18 -15.47 -3.60
N ILE A 153 8.87 -15.61 -3.82
CA ILE A 153 8.10 -16.79 -3.40
C ILE A 153 8.52 -18.06 -4.18
N GLY A 154 9.28 -17.92 -5.28
CA GLY A 154 9.78 -19.05 -6.08
C GLY A 154 9.08 -19.25 -7.43
N GLY A 155 8.51 -18.17 -8.01
CA GLY A 155 8.02 -18.07 -9.39
C GLY A 155 7.62 -19.39 -10.08
N TYR A 156 6.37 -19.85 -9.90
CA TYR A 156 5.81 -21.04 -10.54
C TYR A 156 6.79 -22.24 -10.66
N MET A 157 6.81 -23.12 -9.65
CA MET A 157 7.12 -24.53 -9.93
C MET A 157 6.05 -25.09 -10.87
N LYS A 158 6.30 -25.02 -12.19
CA LYS A 158 5.71 -25.96 -13.14
C LYS A 158 6.33 -27.32 -12.85
N VAL A 159 5.70 -28.10 -11.97
CA VAL A 159 5.93 -29.55 -11.92
C VAL A 159 5.41 -30.09 -13.24
N LYS A 160 6.33 -30.42 -14.17
CA LYS A 160 6.01 -31.24 -15.33
C LYS A 160 5.83 -32.67 -14.82
N TYR A 161 4.61 -33.19 -14.92
CA TYR A 161 4.38 -34.64 -14.99
C TYR A 161 4.52 -35.10 -16.43
#